data_AF-A0A7W2QLG9-F1
#
_entry.id   AF-A0A7W2QLG9-F1
#
_cell.length_a   1.000
_cell.length_b   1.000
_cell.length_c   1.000
_cell.angle_alpha   90.00
_cell.angle_beta   90.00
_cell.angle_gamma   90.00
#
_symmetry.space_group_name_H-M   'P 1'
#
loop_
_entity.id
_entity.type
_entity.pdbx_description
1 polymer ?
#
loop_
_entity_poly.entity_id
_entity_poly.type
_entity_poly.pdbx_seq_one_letter_code
_entity_poly.pdbx_strand_id
1 'polypeptide(L)' 'MKKIKDFESAAARYMSSFSRKQFFAAFVVITAISYWLAYKVDGYKSIWLAMIAGWFFGMTFAPFYPRKD' A
#
# COMPACT_ATOMS: atom_id res chain seq x y z
N MET A 1 -22.89 7.34 11.46
CA MET A 1 -21.71 6.59 11.97
C MET A 1 -21.72 5.08 11.68
N LYS A 2 -22.87 4.41 11.51
CA LYS A 2 -22.92 2.97 11.20
C LYS A 2 -22.14 2.59 9.92
N LYS A 3 -22.36 3.33 8.83
CA LYS A 3 -21.68 3.11 7.54
C LYS A 3 -20.15 3.24 7.59
N ILE A 4 -19.61 4.12 8.44
CA ILE A 4 -18.15 4.31 8.59
C ILE A 4 -17.55 3.09 9.29
N LYS A 5 -18.19 2.61 10.35
CA LYS A 5 -17.78 1.39 11.07
C LYS A 5 -17.83 0.14 10.19
N ASP A 6 -18.83 0.03 9.32
CA ASP A 6 -18.94 -1.07 8.36
C ASP A 6 -17.78 -1.04 7.35
N PHE A 7 -17.39 0.17 6.92
CA PHE A 7 -16.26 0.38 6.01
C PHE A 7 -14.92 0.05 6.65
N GLU A 8 -14.68 0.49 7.89
CA GLU A 8 -13.49 0.14 8.66
C GLU A 8 -13.37 -1.37 8.90
N SER A 9 -14.50 -2.03 9.20
CA SER A 9 -14.58 -3.48 9.34
C SER A 9 -14.21 -4.21 8.04
N ALA A 10 -14.75 -3.75 6.90
CA ALA A 10 -14.42 -4.31 5.59
C ALA A 10 -12.95 -4.09 5.22
N ALA A 11 -12.43 -2.88 5.47
CA ALA A 11 -11.03 -2.54 5.24
C ALA A 11 -10.09 -3.38 6.12
N ALA A 12 -10.42 -3.56 7.40
CA ALA A 12 -9.65 -4.39 8.32
C ALA A 12 -9.62 -5.86 7.86
N ARG A 13 -10.76 -6.41 7.41
CA ARG A 13 -10.82 -7.76 6.83
C ARG A 13 -9.98 -7.89 5.57
N TYR A 14 -10.09 -6.92 4.66
CA TYR A 14 -9.28 -6.90 3.44
C TYR A 14 -7.79 -6.86 3.77
N MET A 15 -7.37 -5.94 4.64
CA MET A 15 -5.97 -5.78 5.06
C MET A 15 -5.45 -6.99 5.84
N SER A 16 -6.28 -7.68 6.62
CA SER A 16 -5.90 -8.90 7.34
C SER A 16 -5.60 -10.09 6.43
N SER A 17 -6.08 -10.08 5.18
CA SER A 17 -5.78 -11.12 4.20
C SER A 17 -4.39 -10.95 3.56
N PHE A 18 -3.78 -9.78 3.70
CA PHE A 18 -2.46 -9.50 3.14
C PHE A 18 -1.35 -9.64 4.17
N SER A 19 -0.31 -10.38 3.78
CA SER A 19 0.92 -10.49 4.56
C SER A 19 1.76 -9.22 4.43
N ARG A 20 2.53 -8.87 5.48
CA ARG A 20 3.57 -7.82 5.43
C ARG A 20 4.52 -7.99 4.24
N LYS A 21 4.81 -9.24 3.85
CA LYS A 21 5.65 -9.56 2.68
C LYS A 21 5.01 -9.12 1.37
N GLN A 22 3.68 -9.19 1.24
CA GLN A 22 2.96 -8.76 0.03
C GLN A 22 2.95 -7.24 -0.08
N PHE A 23 2.77 -6.51 1.03
CA PHE A 23 2.92 -5.06 1.04
C PHE A 23 4.34 -4.62 0.64
N PHE A 24 5.36 -5.34 1.12
CA PHE A 24 6.75 -5.05 0.76
C PHE A 24 7.03 -5.34 -0.71
N ALA A 25 6.53 -6.47 -1.23
CA ALA A 25 6.63 -6.80 -2.65
C ALA A 25 5.95 -5.73 -3.52
N ALA A 26 4.76 -5.27 -3.16
CA ALA A 26 4.06 -4.19 -3.86
C ALA A 26 4.87 -2.89 -3.86
N PHE A 27 5.44 -2.50 -2.71
CA PHE A 27 6.33 -1.35 -2.59
C PHE A 27 7.53 -1.45 -3.55
N VAL A 28 8.22 -2.59 -3.59
CA VAL A 28 9.38 -2.81 -4.46
C VAL A 28 8.99 -2.68 -5.93
N VAL A 29 7.87 -3.32 -6.34
CA VAL A 29 7.40 -3.26 -7.72
C VAL A 29 7.03 -1.84 -8.14
N ILE A 30 6.26 -1.12 -7.33
CA ILE A 30 5.86 0.27 -7.64
C ILE A 30 7.10 1.17 -7.72
N THR A 31 8.06 0.98 -6.82
CA THR A 31 9.33 1.73 -6.84
C THR A 31 10.12 1.44 -8.12
N ALA A 32 10.24 0.18 -8.53
CA ALA A 32 10.91 -0.20 -9.77
C ALA A 32 10.23 0.41 -11.01
N ILE A 33 8.89 0.39 -11.08
CA ILE A 33 8.12 1.04 -12.15
C ILE A 33 8.33 2.55 -12.14
N SER A 34 8.33 3.17 -10.97
CA SER A 34 8.57 4.62 -10.82
C SER A 34 9.95 5.01 -11.37
N TYR A 35 10.99 4.25 -11.02
CA TYR A 35 12.33 4.44 -11.57
C TYR A 35 12.35 4.22 -13.08
N TRP A 36 11.74 3.15 -13.57
CA TRP A 36 11.67 2.87 -15.01
C TRP A 36 11.05 4.04 -15.79
N LEU A 37 9.95 4.59 -15.29
CA LEU A 37 9.28 5.74 -15.89
C LEU A 37 10.17 7.00 -15.84
N ALA A 38 10.86 7.24 -14.73
CA ALA A 38 11.80 8.34 -14.61
C ALA A 38 12.97 8.24 -15.62
N TYR A 39 13.39 7.03 -16.00
CA TYR A 39 14.44 6.83 -16.99
C TYR A 39 13.97 6.87 -18.44
N LYS A 40 12.69 6.56 -18.71
CA LYS A 40 12.16 6.40 -20.08
C LYS A 40 11.29 7.56 -20.55
N VAL A 41 10.74 8.35 -19.62
CA VAL A 41 9.80 9.41 -19.93
C VAL A 41 10.41 10.73 -19.48
N ASP A 42 10.81 11.55 -20.46
CA ASP A 42 11.34 12.88 -20.19
C ASP A 42 10.30 13.74 -19.45
N GLY A 43 10.76 14.39 -18.36
CA GLY A 43 9.90 15.21 -17.50
C GLY A 43 9.05 14.42 -16.50
N TYR A 44 9.18 13.10 -16.40
CA TYR A 44 8.42 12.31 -15.44
C TYR A 44 8.83 12.59 -13.98
N LYS A 45 7.92 13.21 -13.23
CA LYS A 45 7.99 13.36 -11.76
C LYS A 45 6.61 13.10 -11.16
N SER A 46 6.31 11.84 -10.86
CA SER A 46 5.03 11.49 -10.23
C SER A 46 5.15 11.43 -8.71
N ILE A 47 4.81 12.55 -8.05
CA ILE A 47 4.66 12.59 -6.59
C ILE A 47 3.60 11.60 -6.10
N TRP A 48 2.56 11.38 -6.90
CA TRP A 48 1.48 10.42 -6.59
C TRP A 48 1.99 8.99 -6.54
N LEU A 49 2.87 8.57 -7.47
CA LEU A 49 3.43 7.22 -7.44
C LEU A 49 4.36 7.02 -6.22
N ALA A 50 5.12 8.06 -5.86
CA ALA A 50 5.95 8.05 -4.67
C ALA A 50 5.11 7.96 -3.37
N MET A 51 3.98 8.67 -3.30
CA MET A 51 3.05 8.59 -2.16
C MET A 51 2.43 7.20 -2.04
N ILE A 52 2.02 6.58 -3.15
CA ILE A 52 1.47 5.22 -3.15
C ILE A 52 2.55 4.23 -2.69
N ALA A 53 3.78 4.33 -3.22
CA ALA A 53 4.90 3.50 -2.77
C ALA A 53 5.15 3.65 -1.26
N GLY A 54 5.21 4.89 -0.76
CA GLY A 54 5.40 5.18 0.66
C GLY A 54 4.29 4.61 1.54
N TRP A 55 3.04 4.63 1.06
CA TRP A 55 1.92 4.00 1.76
C TRP A 55 2.11 2.48 1.86
N PHE A 56 2.41 1.80 0.75
CA PHE A 56 2.68 0.35 0.77
C PHE A 56 3.87 0.00 1.67
N PHE A 57 4.92 0.83 1.67
CA PHE A 57 6.05 0.67 2.58
C PHE A 57 5.64 0.81 4.05
N GLY A 58 4.86 1.84 4.40
CA GLY A 58 4.34 2.01 5.76
C GLY A 58 3.48 0.84 6.21
N MET A 59 2.65 0.29 5.32
CA MET A 59 1.82 -0.88 5.59
C MET A 59 2.64 -2.13 5.89
N THR A 60 3.90 -2.23 5.47
CA THR A 60 4.77 -3.38 5.85
C THR A 60 5.05 -3.46 7.34
N PHE A 61 5.04 -2.31 8.04
CA PHE A 61 5.31 -2.22 9.47
C PHE A 61 4.04 -2.07 10.31
N ALA A 62 2.90 -1.82 9.65
CA ALA A 62 1.63 -1.67 10.34
C ALA A 62 1.27 -2.96 11.10
N PRO A 63 0.87 -2.84 12.38
CA PRO A 63 0.46 -3.99 13.16
C PRO A 63 -0.96 -4.40 12.75
N PHE A 64 -1.09 -5.18 11.67
CA PHE A 64 -2.33 -5.88 11.37
C PHE A 64 -2.44 -7.07 12.32
N TYR A 65 -2.99 -6.83 13.51
CA TYR A 65 -3.41 -7.94 14.34
C TYR A 65 -4.61 -8.60 13.65
N PRO A 66 -4.57 -9.92 13.38
CA PRO A 66 -5.80 -10.63 13.08
C PRO A 66 -6.75 -10.35 14.24
N ARG A 67 -7.97 -9.92 13.93
CA ARG A 67 -9.03 -9.78 14.94
C ARG A 67 -9.09 -11.14 15.64
N LYS A 68 -8.75 -11.19 16.93
CA LYS A 68 -8.99 -12.37 17.75
C LYS A 68 -10.49 -12.44 17.91
N ASP A 69 -11.08 -13.35 17.15
CA ASP A 69 -12.47 -13.77 17.30
C ASP A 69 -12.71 -14.31 18.71
#